data_AF-A0A7Y3H4V9-F1
#
_entry.id   AF-A0A7Y3H4V9-F1
#
_cell.length_a   1.000
_cell.length_b   1.000
_cell.length_c   1.000
_cell.angle_alpha   90.00
_cell.angle_beta   90.00
_cell.angle_gamma   90.00
#
_symmetry.space_group_name_H-M   'P 1'
#
loop_
_entity.id
_entity.type
_entity.pdbx_description
1 polymer ?
#
loop_
_entity_poly.entity_id
_entity_poly.type
_entity_poly.pdbx_seq_one_letter_code
_entity_poly.pdbx_strand_id
1 'polypeptide(L)'
;MKKIQNLMVCMFAAFVIVSCGDDVDCTESVLEMKAIPLVDALFNAESAYNSDSSEENCKTYKDALEEYKEFFQDHKECAEESGQIEDYNEGLAELNLELARLDC
;
A
#
# COMPACT_ATOMS: atom_id res chain seq x y z
N MET A 1 5.84 -23.64 2.10
CA MET A 1 6.81 -22.62 2.56
C MET A 1 6.98 -21.51 1.53
N LYS A 2 5.89 -20.84 1.10
CA LYS A 2 5.90 -19.72 0.14
C LYS A 2 5.17 -18.46 0.66
N LYS A 3 4.56 -18.54 1.85
CA LYS A 3 3.70 -17.47 2.41
C LYS A 3 4.48 -16.32 3.09
N ILE A 4 5.78 -16.47 3.31
CA ILE A 4 6.60 -15.46 4.02
C ILE A 4 7.17 -14.41 3.05
N GLN A 5 7.18 -14.66 1.74
CA GLN A 5 7.71 -13.70 0.78
C GLN A 5 6.76 -12.51 0.52
N ASN A 6 5.44 -12.71 0.55
CA ASN A 6 4.48 -11.62 0.31
C ASN A 6 4.36 -10.65 1.49
N LEU A 7 4.59 -11.12 2.72
CA LEU A 7 4.59 -10.27 3.92
C LEU A 7 5.77 -9.27 3.93
N MET A 8 6.81 -9.53 3.14
CA MET A 8 8.01 -8.71 3.09
C MET A 8 7.82 -7.45 2.23
N VAL A 9 6.81 -7.43 1.35
CA VAL A 9 6.50 -6.31 0.44
C VAL A 9 5.93 -5.11 1.20
N CYS A 10 5.06 -5.33 2.19
CA CYS A 10 4.46 -4.23 2.97
C CYS A 10 5.47 -3.48 3.85
N MET A 11 6.63 -4.07 4.16
CA MET A 11 7.57 -3.52 5.13
C MET A 11 8.59 -2.56 4.52
N PHE A 12 8.77 -2.55 3.20
CA PHE A 12 9.77 -1.71 2.53
C PHE A 12 9.26 -0.31 2.13
N ALA A 13 7.95 -0.12 1.99
CA ALA A 13 7.38 1.17 1.59
C ALA A 13 7.39 2.24 2.70
N ALA A 14 7.75 1.89 3.95
CA ALA A 14 7.58 2.78 5.10
C ALA A 14 8.78 3.70 5.41
N PHE A 15 9.94 3.55 4.76
CA PHE A 15 11.19 4.07 5.33
C PHE A 15 11.84 5.30 4.65
N VAL A 16 11.25 5.90 3.61
CA VAL A 16 12.11 6.62 2.64
C VAL A 16 11.71 8.05 2.25
N ILE A 17 10.97 8.76 3.08
CA ILE A 17 10.47 10.08 2.68
C ILE A 17 10.78 11.12 3.78
N VAL A 18 12.02 11.62 3.81
CA VAL A 18 12.52 12.61 4.80
C VAL A 18 12.91 13.95 4.14
N SER A 19 12.63 14.17 2.85
CA SER A 19 13.10 15.40 2.19
C SER A 19 12.25 15.75 0.97
N CYS A 20 11.16 16.50 1.14
CA CYS A 20 10.30 16.91 0.04
C CYS A 20 9.65 18.29 0.25
N GLY A 21 9.49 19.05 -0.85
CA GLY A 21 9.24 20.50 -0.91
C GLY A 21 7.77 20.95 -0.83
N ASP A 22 7.60 22.29 -0.74
CA ASP A 22 6.47 23.09 -0.22
C ASP A 22 5.01 22.77 -0.66
N ASP A 23 4.74 21.89 -1.63
CA ASP A 23 3.38 21.68 -2.18
C ASP A 23 2.75 20.29 -1.88
N VAL A 24 3.55 19.26 -1.58
CA VAL A 24 3.05 17.95 -1.10
C VAL A 24 3.62 17.71 0.29
N ASP A 25 2.73 17.52 1.27
CA ASP A 25 3.11 17.34 2.68
C ASP A 25 3.65 15.91 2.91
N CYS A 26 4.79 15.64 2.28
CA CYS A 26 5.60 14.43 2.39
C CYS A 26 6.41 14.40 3.69
N THR A 27 5.97 15.17 4.70
CA THR A 27 6.60 15.14 6.01
C THR A 27 6.41 13.76 6.62
N GLU A 28 7.46 13.25 7.27
CA GLU A 28 7.50 11.94 7.94
C GLU A 28 6.25 11.73 8.83
N SER A 29 5.76 12.80 9.47
CA SER A 29 4.57 12.78 10.32
C SER A 29 3.25 12.55 9.56
N VAL A 30 3.07 13.08 8.35
CA VAL A 30 1.82 12.91 7.57
C VAL A 30 1.74 11.51 6.96
N LEU A 31 2.87 11.02 6.48
CA LEU A 31 3.00 9.65 5.98
C LEU A 31 2.77 8.65 7.11
N GLU A 32 3.37 8.84 8.28
CA GLU A 32 3.12 7.95 9.42
C GLU A 32 1.65 8.00 9.89
N MET A 33 1.03 9.18 9.97
CA MET A 33 -0.35 9.31 10.43
C MET A 33 -1.39 8.68 9.50
N LYS A 34 -1.14 8.64 8.18
CA LYS A 34 -2.08 8.09 7.20
C LYS A 34 -1.68 6.71 6.68
N ALA A 35 -0.40 6.43 6.47
CA ALA A 35 0.05 5.14 5.96
C ALA A 35 -0.16 4.02 6.97
N ILE A 36 0.16 4.23 8.25
CA ILE A 36 0.03 3.19 9.29
C ILE A 36 -1.40 2.64 9.37
N PRO A 37 -2.46 3.46 9.56
CA PRO A 37 -3.82 2.93 9.63
C PRO A 37 -4.29 2.28 8.32
N LEU A 38 -3.83 2.76 7.16
CA LEU A 38 -4.15 2.14 5.87
C LEU A 38 -3.48 0.77 5.71
N VAL A 39 -2.21 0.64 6.07
CA VAL A 39 -1.47 -0.62 6.03
C VAL A 39 -2.07 -1.62 7.02
N ASP A 40 -2.44 -1.18 8.23
CA ASP A 40 -3.11 -2.01 9.21
C ASP A 40 -4.49 -2.48 8.72
N ALA A 41 -5.28 -1.58 8.10
CA ALA A 41 -6.57 -1.91 7.52
C ALA A 41 -6.42 -2.94 6.38
N LEU A 42 -5.47 -2.72 5.48
CA LEU A 42 -5.14 -3.62 4.38
C LEU A 42 -4.74 -5.01 4.90
N PHE A 43 -3.84 -5.07 5.89
CA PHE A 43 -3.39 -6.33 6.49
C PHE A 43 -4.54 -7.08 7.16
N ASN A 44 -5.40 -6.38 7.90
CA ASN A 44 -6.57 -6.99 8.54
C ASN A 44 -7.57 -7.52 7.51
N ALA A 45 -7.82 -6.77 6.43
CA ALA A 45 -8.72 -7.19 5.36
C ALA A 45 -8.16 -8.39 4.59
N GLU A 46 -6.86 -8.40 4.28
CA GLU A 46 -6.16 -9.54 3.69
C GLU A 46 -6.28 -10.78 4.57
N SER A 47 -6.02 -10.63 5.89
CA SER A 47 -6.11 -11.73 6.85
C SER A 47 -7.53 -12.29 6.95
N ALA A 48 -8.54 -11.42 6.91
CA ALA A 48 -9.95 -11.83 6.90
C ALA A 48 -10.29 -12.63 5.63
N TYR A 49 -9.94 -12.13 4.45
CA TYR A 49 -10.17 -12.80 3.17
C TYR A 49 -9.44 -14.15 3.04
N ASN A 50 -8.20 -14.21 3.53
CA ASN A 50 -7.42 -15.45 3.58
C ASN A 50 -8.00 -16.50 4.53
N SER A 51 -8.73 -16.07 5.56
CA SER A 51 -9.38 -16.95 6.53
C SER A 51 -10.76 -17.40 6.05
N ASP A 52 -11.51 -16.49 5.40
CA ASP A 52 -12.81 -16.73 4.81
C ASP A 52 -12.94 -15.93 3.51
N SER A 53 -12.92 -16.63 2.38
CA SER A 53 -12.97 -16.03 1.04
C SER A 53 -14.40 -15.76 0.55
N SER A 54 -15.30 -15.39 1.47
CA SER A 54 -16.65 -14.95 1.14
C SER A 54 -16.64 -13.69 0.27
N GLU A 55 -17.73 -13.46 -0.47
CA GLU A 55 -17.87 -12.27 -1.33
C GLU A 55 -17.72 -10.96 -0.54
N GLU A 56 -18.20 -10.93 0.70
CA GLU A 56 -18.07 -9.79 1.60
C GLU A 56 -16.61 -9.49 1.93
N ASN A 57 -15.85 -10.49 2.42
CA ASN A 57 -14.44 -10.29 2.77
C ASN A 57 -13.58 -9.99 1.54
N CYS A 58 -13.92 -10.57 0.37
CA CYS A 58 -13.27 -10.26 -0.90
C CYS A 58 -13.42 -8.77 -1.23
N LYS A 59 -14.65 -8.23 -1.15
CA LYS A 59 -14.91 -6.81 -1.38
C LYS A 59 -14.17 -5.94 -0.38
N THR A 60 -14.22 -6.26 0.92
CA THR A 60 -13.48 -5.51 1.95
C THR A 60 -11.98 -5.49 1.69
N TYR A 61 -11.38 -6.60 1.24
CA TYR A 61 -9.96 -6.62 0.89
C TYR A 61 -9.66 -5.81 -0.37
N LYS A 62 -10.50 -5.92 -1.40
CA LYS A 62 -10.38 -5.11 -2.62
C LYS A 62 -10.49 -3.61 -2.33
N ASP A 63 -11.47 -3.20 -1.53
CA ASP A 63 -11.67 -1.81 -1.12
C ASP A 63 -10.44 -1.29 -0.37
N ALA A 64 -9.87 -2.08 0.56
CA ALA A 64 -8.66 -1.69 1.28
C ALA A 64 -7.42 -1.57 0.37
N LEU A 65 -7.30 -2.41 -0.66
CA LEU A 65 -6.25 -2.28 -1.69
C LEU A 65 -6.44 -1.02 -2.54
N GLU A 66 -7.68 -0.67 -2.90
CA GLU A 66 -7.99 0.56 -3.64
C GLU A 66 -7.67 1.81 -2.81
N GLU A 67 -8.04 1.84 -1.53
CA GLU A 67 -7.69 2.96 -0.63
C GLU A 67 -6.16 3.10 -0.47
N TYR A 68 -5.44 1.98 -0.30
CA TYR A 68 -3.99 2.02 -0.21
C TYR A 68 -3.35 2.47 -1.53
N LYS A 69 -3.94 2.12 -2.68
CA LYS A 69 -3.52 2.60 -4.01
C LYS A 69 -3.65 4.11 -4.13
N GLU A 70 -4.82 4.64 -3.77
CA GLU A 70 -5.10 6.07 -3.84
C GLU A 70 -4.09 6.85 -3.00
N PHE A 71 -3.85 6.39 -1.76
CA PHE A 71 -2.79 6.93 -0.93
C PHE A 71 -1.42 6.87 -1.60
N PHE A 72 -1.04 5.72 -2.19
CA PHE A 72 0.21 5.58 -2.92
C PHE A 72 0.30 6.64 -4.04
N GLN A 73 -0.74 6.75 -4.87
CA GLN A 73 -0.79 7.65 -6.02
C GLN A 73 -0.69 9.13 -5.63
N ASP A 74 -1.34 9.53 -4.54
CA ASP A 74 -1.27 10.88 -4.00
C ASP A 74 0.15 11.26 -3.52
N HIS A 75 1.00 10.27 -3.23
CA HIS A 75 2.37 10.47 -2.74
C HIS A 75 3.44 10.13 -3.81
N LYS A 76 3.06 10.04 -5.08
CA LYS A 76 4.02 9.82 -6.19
C LYS A 76 5.13 10.88 -6.20
N GLU A 77 4.79 12.15 -6.00
CA GLU A 77 5.75 13.25 -6.00
C GLU A 77 6.79 13.08 -4.88
N CYS A 78 6.37 12.56 -3.71
CA CYS A 78 7.27 12.21 -2.62
C CYS A 78 8.29 11.13 -3.03
N ALA A 79 7.86 10.12 -3.78
CA ALA A 79 8.75 9.07 -4.28
C ALA A 79 9.70 9.60 -5.37
N GLU A 80 9.25 10.53 -6.21
CA GLU A 80 10.10 11.18 -7.21
C GLU A 80 11.21 12.01 -6.57
N GLU A 81 10.87 12.85 -5.60
CA GLU A 81 11.80 13.74 -4.92
C GLU A 81 12.79 13.00 -4.01
N SER A 82 12.39 11.89 -3.41
CA SER A 82 13.27 11.03 -2.61
C SER A 82 14.15 10.08 -3.44
N GLY A 83 14.03 10.08 -4.78
CA GLY A 83 14.77 9.17 -5.66
C GLY A 83 14.30 7.70 -5.59
N GLN A 84 13.09 7.50 -5.07
CA GLN A 84 12.43 6.22 -4.78
C GLN A 84 11.45 5.79 -5.88
N ILE A 85 11.42 6.49 -7.02
CA ILE A 85 10.40 6.29 -8.04
C ILE A 85 10.37 4.86 -8.62
N GLU A 86 11.50 4.14 -8.59
CA GLU A 86 11.57 2.74 -9.02
C GLU A 86 10.79 1.83 -8.04
N ASP A 87 11.10 1.90 -6.74
CA ASP A 87 10.40 1.16 -5.68
C ASP A 87 8.90 1.49 -5.67
N TYR A 88 8.55 2.76 -5.86
CA TYR A 88 7.16 3.20 -6.00
C TYR A 88 6.46 2.53 -7.19
N ASN A 89 7.11 2.50 -8.35
CA ASN A 89 6.51 1.91 -9.55
C ASN A 89 6.37 0.38 -9.43
N GLU A 90 7.31 -0.28 -8.78
CA GLU A 90 7.22 -1.72 -8.47
C GLU A 90 6.04 -1.99 -7.53
N GLY A 91 5.94 -1.27 -6.41
CA GLY A 91 4.82 -1.41 -5.47
C GLY A 91 3.46 -1.13 -6.12
N LEU A 92 3.35 -0.08 -6.93
CA LEU A 92 2.12 0.23 -7.68
C LEU A 92 1.78 -0.88 -8.70
N ALA A 93 2.78 -1.47 -9.35
CA ALA A 93 2.57 -2.57 -10.28
C ALA A 93 2.07 -3.83 -9.55
N GLU A 94 2.67 -4.18 -8.41
CA GLU A 94 2.24 -5.31 -7.58
C GLU A 94 0.82 -5.13 -7.07
N LEU A 95 0.48 -3.93 -6.60
CA LEU A 95 -0.85 -3.63 -6.11
C LEU A 95 -1.91 -3.71 -7.21
N ASN A 96 -1.60 -3.22 -8.41
CA ASN A 96 -2.49 -3.38 -9.58
C ASN A 96 -2.64 -4.86 -9.99
N LEU A 97 -1.59 -5.66 -9.88
CA LEU A 97 -1.67 -7.10 -10.14
C LEU A 97 -2.56 -7.80 -9.11
N GLU A 98 -2.48 -7.42 -7.84
CA GLU A 98 -3.32 -8.02 -6.80
C GLU A 98 -4.79 -7.64 -6.98
N LEU A 99 -5.09 -6.36 -7.23
CA LEU A 99 -6.45 -5.90 -7.58
C LEU A 99 -7.01 -6.62 -8.81
N ALA A 100 -6.18 -6.88 -9.82
CA ALA A 100 -6.61 -7.61 -11.03
C ALA A 100 -6.83 -9.12 -10.79
N ARG A 101 -6.25 -9.70 -9.73
CA ARG A 101 -6.45 -11.10 -9.35
C ARG A 101 -7.69 -11.32 -8.50
N LEU A 102 -8.16 -10.29 -7.79
CA LEU A 102 -9.37 -10.36 -6.99
C LEU A 102 -10.61 -10.33 -7.88
N ASP A 103 -11.18 -11.51 -8.11
CA ASP A 103 -12.50 -11.70 -8.72
C ASP A 103 -13.55 -11.84 -7.61
N CYS A 104 -13.98 -10.68 -7.12
CA CYS A 104 -15.22 -10.49 -6.37
C CYS A 104 -16.26 -9.94 -7.37
#